data_AF-A0A7C0ZH41-F1
#
_entry.id   AF-A0A7C0ZH41-F1
#
_cell.length_a   1.000
_cell.length_b   1.000
_cell.length_c   1.000
_cell.angle_alpha   90.00
_cell.angle_beta   90.00
_cell.angle_gamma   90.00
#
_symmetry.space_group_name_H-M   'P 1'
#
loop_
_entity.id
_entity.type
_entity.pdbx_description
1 polymer ?
#
loop_
_entity_poly.entity_id
_entity_poly.type
_entity_poly.pdbx_seq_one_letter_code
_entity_poly.pdbx_strand_id
1 'polypeptide(L)'
;MKVKTSSVLALVSLSYFFFYRGIGTIWPYLFQHLNMARVFLLLAFLATFGWLLFFVTFFSWVERKELKSLLRPTGWAIFGSACISFLYFREVLRVFDIDFLGEIIFSSRMEQLIPFLPLLAATLILIFFIALSGQELNWGPRLKKAVKFGLGGAIASFIPPLAVAINFLLTREEQWFSALIPKGFLLVGGMIIIVISFLGQGFFLFSLAQAEEFD
;
A
#
# COMPACT_ATOMS: atom_id res chain seq x y z
N MET A 1 -19.63 -4.47 -6.66
CA MET A 1 -18.84 -5.49 -5.92
C MET A 1 -19.17 -5.37 -4.44
N LYS A 2 -19.16 -6.48 -3.68
CA LYS A 2 -19.37 -6.45 -2.22
C LYS A 2 -18.04 -6.17 -1.51
N VAL A 3 -18.08 -5.57 -0.31
CA VAL A 3 -16.87 -5.28 0.49
C VAL A 3 -16.09 -6.57 0.72
N LYS A 4 -16.78 -7.66 1.04
CA LYS A 4 -16.22 -9.01 1.18
C LYS A 4 -15.30 -9.42 0.03
N THR A 5 -15.79 -9.33 -1.21
CA THR A 5 -15.02 -9.68 -2.42
C THR A 5 -13.82 -8.74 -2.60
N SER A 6 -14.04 -7.44 -2.39
CA SER A 6 -12.96 -6.44 -2.52
C SER A 6 -11.87 -6.62 -1.45
N SER A 7 -12.22 -7.07 -0.25
CA SER A 7 -11.27 -7.39 0.83
C SER A 7 -10.41 -8.60 0.49
N VAL A 8 -10.96 -9.62 -0.18
CA VAL A 8 -10.18 -10.75 -0.71
C VAL A 8 -9.19 -10.29 -1.77
N LEU A 9 -9.61 -9.43 -2.71
CA LEU A 9 -8.72 -8.87 -3.73
C LEU A 9 -7.60 -8.03 -3.12
N ALA A 10 -7.91 -7.19 -2.13
CA ALA A 10 -6.91 -6.43 -1.37
C ALA A 10 -5.96 -7.37 -0.59
N LEU A 11 -6.46 -8.49 -0.06
CA LEU A 11 -5.62 -9.47 0.63
C LEU A 11 -4.65 -10.16 -0.34
N VAL A 12 -5.12 -10.59 -1.50
CA VAL A 12 -4.27 -11.15 -2.58
C VAL A 12 -3.20 -10.12 -2.99
N SER A 13 -3.60 -8.86 -3.12
CA SER A 13 -2.70 -7.76 -3.46
C SER A 13 -1.64 -7.51 -2.37
N LEU A 14 -2.06 -7.52 -1.11
CA LEU A 14 -1.17 -7.40 0.05
C LEU A 14 -0.19 -8.56 0.11
N SER A 15 -0.64 -9.80 -0.12
CA SER A 15 0.22 -10.99 -0.24
C SER A 15 1.21 -10.84 -1.37
N TYR A 16 0.78 -10.37 -2.54
CA TYR A 16 1.69 -10.13 -3.65
C TYR A 16 2.79 -9.13 -3.27
N PHE A 17 2.46 -7.98 -2.69
CA PHE A 17 3.46 -7.00 -2.27
C PHE A 17 4.39 -7.52 -1.17
N PHE A 18 3.88 -8.35 -0.26
CA PHE A 18 4.71 -9.01 0.75
C PHE A 18 5.77 -9.91 0.10
N PHE A 19 5.37 -10.79 -0.82
CA PHE A 19 6.31 -11.65 -1.55
C PHE A 19 7.23 -10.86 -2.47
N TYR A 20 6.71 -9.87 -3.20
CA TYR A 20 7.50 -9.00 -4.07
C TYR A 20 8.64 -8.32 -3.31
N ARG A 21 8.36 -7.76 -2.12
CA ARG A 21 9.37 -7.15 -1.25
C ARG A 21 10.33 -8.18 -0.67
N GLY A 22 9.83 -9.35 -0.26
CA GLY A 22 10.65 -10.44 0.25
C GLY A 22 11.65 -10.95 -0.78
N ILE A 23 11.17 -11.25 -1.99
CA ILE A 23 12.01 -11.69 -3.12
C ILE A 23 12.99 -10.57 -3.51
N GLY A 24 12.53 -9.32 -3.60
CA GLY A 24 13.39 -8.15 -3.88
C GLY A 24 14.53 -7.96 -2.88
N THR A 25 14.31 -8.35 -1.63
CA THR A 25 15.30 -8.23 -0.55
C THR A 25 16.25 -9.42 -0.52
N ILE A 26 15.76 -10.66 -0.72
CA ILE A 26 16.55 -11.88 -0.60
C ILE A 26 17.29 -12.22 -1.91
N TRP A 27 16.66 -12.01 -3.06
CA TRP A 27 17.20 -12.29 -4.39
C TRP A 27 17.13 -11.06 -5.32
N PRO A 28 17.88 -9.98 -5.03
CA PRO A 28 17.87 -8.78 -5.86
C PRO A 28 18.33 -9.04 -7.31
N TYR A 29 19.21 -10.03 -7.52
CA TYR A 29 19.71 -10.43 -8.85
C TYR A 29 18.58 -10.89 -9.80
N LEU A 30 17.46 -11.39 -9.27
CA LEU A 30 16.31 -11.81 -10.09
C LEU A 30 15.75 -10.65 -10.92
N PHE A 31 15.82 -9.43 -10.39
CA PHE A 31 15.32 -8.22 -11.02
C PHE A 31 16.31 -7.59 -12.01
N GLN A 32 17.54 -8.13 -12.12
CA GLN A 32 18.48 -7.73 -13.17
C GLN A 32 18.07 -8.29 -14.54
N HIS A 33 17.31 -9.40 -14.56
CA HIS A 33 16.72 -9.90 -15.79
C HIS A 33 15.51 -9.05 -16.19
N LEU A 34 15.64 -8.32 -17.30
CA LEU A 34 14.62 -7.37 -17.78
C LEU A 34 13.22 -7.98 -17.88
N ASN A 35 13.10 -9.21 -18.40
CA ASN A 35 11.80 -9.89 -18.51
C ASN A 35 11.17 -10.18 -17.14
N MET A 36 11.98 -10.57 -16.15
CA MET A 36 11.49 -10.77 -14.79
C MET A 36 11.05 -9.45 -14.19
N ALA A 37 11.87 -8.39 -14.29
CA ALA A 37 11.50 -7.06 -13.82
C ALA A 37 10.17 -6.57 -14.42
N ARG A 38 9.97 -6.75 -15.74
CA ARG A 38 8.71 -6.44 -16.43
C ARG A 38 7.51 -7.18 -15.86
N VAL A 39 7.62 -8.50 -15.71
CA VAL A 39 6.52 -9.33 -15.19
C VAL A 39 6.17 -8.93 -13.76
N PHE A 40 7.18 -8.80 -12.89
CA PHE A 40 6.94 -8.43 -11.50
C PHE A 40 6.39 -7.00 -11.36
N LEU A 41 6.82 -6.04 -12.17
CA LEU A 41 6.26 -4.69 -12.16
C LEU A 41 4.83 -4.65 -12.69
N LEU A 42 4.52 -5.40 -13.74
CA LEU A 42 3.17 -5.52 -14.26
C LEU A 42 2.23 -6.14 -13.22
N LEU A 43 2.66 -7.23 -12.57
CA LEU A 43 1.89 -7.85 -11.49
C LEU A 43 1.75 -6.93 -10.27
N ALA A 44 2.79 -6.14 -9.94
CA ALA A 44 2.73 -5.14 -8.89
C ALA A 44 1.72 -4.04 -9.21
N PHE A 45 1.74 -3.54 -10.45
CA PHE A 45 0.76 -2.59 -10.95
C PHE A 45 -0.66 -3.17 -10.85
N LEU A 46 -0.88 -4.40 -11.32
CA LEU A 46 -2.18 -5.06 -11.20
C LEU A 46 -2.62 -5.22 -9.74
N ALA A 47 -1.70 -5.55 -8.84
CA ALA A 47 -1.97 -5.66 -7.40
C ALA A 47 -2.36 -4.31 -6.77
N THR A 48 -1.91 -3.16 -7.29
CA THR A 48 -2.36 -1.86 -6.75
C THR A 48 -3.87 -1.67 -6.84
N PHE A 49 -4.52 -2.24 -7.86
CA PHE A 49 -5.97 -2.14 -8.02
C PHE A 49 -6.74 -2.85 -6.93
N GLY A 50 -6.20 -3.88 -6.27
CA GLY A 50 -6.94 -4.55 -5.18
C GLY A 50 -7.22 -3.62 -4.01
N TRP A 51 -6.24 -2.81 -3.61
CA TRP A 51 -6.43 -1.79 -2.56
C TRP A 51 -7.35 -0.65 -3.01
N LEU A 52 -7.17 -0.17 -4.24
CA LEU A 52 -8.03 0.87 -4.80
C LEU A 52 -9.50 0.41 -4.84
N LEU A 53 -9.76 -0.79 -5.37
CA LEU A 53 -11.09 -1.37 -5.44
C LEU A 53 -11.67 -1.63 -4.05
N PHE A 54 -10.86 -2.04 -3.08
CA PHE A 54 -11.29 -2.16 -1.69
C PHE A 54 -11.79 -0.84 -1.14
N PHE A 55 -11.00 0.24 -1.22
CA PHE A 55 -11.42 1.53 -0.67
C PHE A 55 -12.62 2.13 -1.41
N VAL A 56 -12.70 2.00 -2.73
CA VAL A 56 -13.88 2.42 -3.51
C VAL A 56 -15.12 1.65 -3.07
N THR A 57 -15.01 0.33 -2.92
CA THR A 57 -16.15 -0.50 -2.49
C THR A 57 -16.55 -0.22 -1.04
N PHE A 58 -15.56 0.00 -0.17
CA PHE A 58 -15.77 0.37 1.23
C PHE A 58 -16.43 1.75 1.35
N PHE A 59 -16.05 2.71 0.50
CA PHE A 59 -16.68 4.03 0.44
C PHE A 59 -18.19 3.92 0.14
N SER A 60 -18.58 3.14 -0.86
CA SER A 60 -20.00 2.90 -1.16
C SER A 60 -20.73 2.17 -0.02
N TRP A 61 -20.04 1.37 0.80
CA TRP A 61 -20.63 0.78 2.01
C TRP A 61 -20.80 1.82 3.12
N VAL A 62 -19.81 2.68 3.34
CA VAL A 62 -19.86 3.80 4.29
C VAL A 62 -21.00 4.75 3.95
N GLU A 63 -21.20 5.08 2.67
CA GLU A 63 -22.33 5.91 2.20
C GLU A 63 -23.67 5.27 2.52
N ARG A 64 -23.84 3.98 2.19
CA ARG A 64 -25.10 3.25 2.45
C ARG A 64 -25.41 3.06 3.93
N LYS A 65 -24.38 3.03 4.78
CA LYS A 65 -24.52 2.95 6.25
C LYS A 65 -24.56 4.33 6.92
N GLU A 66 -24.54 5.41 6.13
CA GLU A 66 -24.58 6.81 6.59
C GLU A 66 -23.49 7.17 7.62
N LEU A 67 -22.33 6.52 7.53
CA LEU A 67 -21.21 6.73 8.44
C LEU A 67 -20.42 7.99 8.06
N LYS A 68 -21.02 9.16 8.29
CA LYS A 68 -20.53 10.48 7.84
C LYS A 68 -19.07 10.76 8.24
N SER A 69 -18.67 10.31 9.42
CA SER A 69 -17.31 10.44 9.96
C SER A 69 -16.24 9.69 9.13
N LEU A 70 -16.63 8.63 8.41
CA LEU A 70 -15.72 7.80 7.62
C LEU A 70 -15.67 8.16 6.13
N LEU A 71 -16.58 9.01 5.63
CA LEU A 71 -16.61 9.39 4.22
C LEU A 71 -15.29 10.06 3.79
N ARG A 72 -14.87 11.11 4.48
CA ARG A 72 -13.64 11.83 4.14
C ARG A 72 -12.37 10.96 4.28
N PRO A 73 -12.13 10.25 5.40
CA PRO A 73 -10.97 9.38 5.52
C PRO A 73 -10.92 8.28 4.45
N THR A 74 -12.08 7.70 4.09
CA THR A 74 -12.13 6.68 3.04
C THR A 74 -11.84 7.29 1.66
N GLY A 75 -12.40 8.47 1.36
CA GLY A 75 -12.09 9.20 0.12
C GLY A 75 -10.60 9.56 -0.02
N TRP A 76 -9.96 9.95 1.09
CA TRP A 76 -8.51 10.15 1.13
C TRP A 76 -7.72 8.87 0.89
N ALA A 77 -8.15 7.74 1.45
CA ALA A 77 -7.51 6.45 1.20
C ALA A 77 -7.65 5.99 -0.26
N ILE A 78 -8.77 6.31 -0.94
CA ILE A 78 -8.92 6.12 -2.39
C ILE A 78 -7.85 6.93 -3.13
N PHE A 79 -7.72 8.22 -2.81
CA PHE A 79 -6.73 9.09 -3.43
C PHE A 79 -5.29 8.59 -3.21
N GLY A 80 -4.97 8.18 -1.98
CA GLY A 80 -3.67 7.57 -1.66
C GLY A 80 -3.40 6.30 -2.48
N SER A 81 -4.40 5.42 -2.62
CA SER A 81 -4.29 4.20 -3.43
C SER A 81 -4.13 4.50 -4.91
N ALA A 82 -4.78 5.55 -5.41
CA ALA A 82 -4.62 6.03 -6.79
C ALA A 82 -3.20 6.56 -7.04
N CYS A 83 -2.59 7.28 -6.08
CA CYS A 83 -1.19 7.71 -6.19
C CYS A 83 -0.22 6.53 -6.33
N ILE A 84 -0.41 5.45 -5.56
CA ILE A 84 0.40 4.23 -5.69
C ILE A 84 0.17 3.57 -7.05
N SER A 85 -1.09 3.49 -7.49
CA SER A 85 -1.43 2.92 -8.79
C SER A 85 -0.76 3.70 -9.93
N PHE A 86 -0.77 5.03 -9.86
CA PHE A 86 -0.06 5.90 -10.80
C PHE A 86 1.45 5.67 -10.78
N LEU A 87 2.06 5.53 -9.60
CA LEU A 87 3.49 5.24 -9.48
C LEU A 87 3.87 3.92 -10.17
N TYR A 88 3.12 2.84 -9.94
CA TYR A 88 3.40 1.57 -10.61
C TYR A 88 3.05 1.60 -12.10
N PHE A 89 2.02 2.33 -12.51
CA PHE A 89 1.72 2.56 -13.93
C PHE A 89 2.90 3.22 -14.63
N ARG A 90 3.46 4.27 -14.02
CA ARG A 90 4.65 4.96 -14.51
C ARG A 90 5.86 4.03 -14.62
N GLU A 91 6.14 3.23 -13.59
CA GLU A 91 7.27 2.28 -13.64
C GLU A 91 7.06 1.20 -14.72
N VAL A 92 5.82 0.78 -14.97
CA VAL A 92 5.49 -0.10 -16.10
C VAL A 92 5.81 0.60 -17.42
N LEU A 93 5.36 1.85 -17.64
CA LEU A 93 5.71 2.59 -18.86
C LEU A 93 7.23 2.69 -19.06
N ARG A 94 7.97 3.00 -18.00
CA ARG A 94 9.43 3.11 -18.01
C ARG A 94 10.11 1.80 -18.42
N VAL A 95 9.73 0.66 -17.84
CA VAL A 95 10.42 -0.62 -18.10
C VAL A 95 10.02 -1.25 -19.45
N PHE A 96 8.86 -0.86 -19.99
CA PHE A 96 8.43 -1.22 -21.34
C PHE A 96 8.90 -0.24 -22.42
N ASP A 97 9.64 0.81 -22.05
CA ASP A 97 10.14 1.85 -22.97
C ASP A 97 9.00 2.53 -23.75
N ILE A 98 7.89 2.81 -23.05
CA ILE A 98 6.70 3.45 -23.61
C ILE A 98 6.74 4.95 -23.29
N ASP A 99 7.01 5.76 -24.30
CA ASP A 99 7.10 7.24 -24.21
C ASP A 99 5.72 7.94 -24.17
N PHE A 100 4.79 7.41 -23.38
CA PHE A 100 3.48 8.04 -23.19
C PHE A 100 3.59 9.27 -22.29
N LEU A 101 3.30 10.47 -22.81
CA LEU A 101 3.39 11.75 -22.06
C LEU A 101 4.75 11.94 -21.37
N GLY A 102 5.84 11.54 -22.04
CA GLY A 102 7.16 11.45 -21.43
C GLY A 102 7.66 12.76 -20.80
N GLU A 103 7.39 13.91 -21.44
CA GLU A 103 7.76 15.23 -20.93
C GLU A 103 7.08 15.61 -19.61
N ILE A 104 5.93 15.00 -19.29
CA ILE A 104 5.18 15.27 -18.05
C ILE A 104 5.51 14.22 -17.00
N ILE A 105 5.40 12.93 -17.38
CA ILE A 105 5.52 11.78 -16.47
C ILE A 105 6.98 11.51 -16.07
N PHE A 106 7.94 11.78 -16.95
CA PHE A 106 9.37 11.62 -16.69
C PHE A 106 10.10 12.97 -16.54
N SER A 107 9.37 14.04 -16.23
CA SER A 107 9.96 15.35 -15.95
C SER A 107 10.83 15.35 -14.68
N SER A 108 11.84 16.20 -14.64
CA SER A 108 12.69 16.42 -13.45
C SER A 108 11.89 16.81 -12.21
N ARG A 109 10.78 17.55 -12.38
CA ARG A 109 9.86 17.89 -11.29
C ARG A 109 9.14 16.64 -10.77
N MET A 110 8.71 15.74 -11.66
CA MET A 110 8.07 14.50 -11.26
C MET A 110 9.05 13.59 -10.51
N GLU A 111 10.31 13.47 -10.97
CA GLU A 111 11.34 12.69 -10.27
C GLU A 111 11.54 13.15 -8.82
N GLN A 112 11.41 14.46 -8.55
CA GLN A 112 11.49 14.99 -7.18
C GLN A 112 10.26 14.65 -6.32
N LEU A 113 9.10 14.40 -6.93
CA LEU A 113 7.85 14.12 -6.21
C LEU A 113 7.63 12.62 -5.94
N ILE A 114 8.22 11.74 -6.75
CA ILE A 114 8.04 10.28 -6.66
C ILE A 114 8.31 9.72 -5.26
N PRO A 115 9.41 10.09 -4.56
CA PRO A 115 9.68 9.56 -3.22
C PRO A 115 8.58 9.90 -2.19
N PHE A 116 7.81 10.97 -2.44
CA PHE A 116 6.76 11.43 -1.54
C PHE A 116 5.39 10.80 -1.83
N LEU A 117 5.16 10.22 -3.02
CA LEU A 117 3.88 9.58 -3.35
C LEU A 117 3.59 8.37 -2.44
N PRO A 118 4.55 7.46 -2.16
CA PRO A 118 4.35 6.38 -1.19
C PRO A 118 4.09 6.88 0.23
N LEU A 119 4.75 7.96 0.64
CA LEU A 119 4.57 8.56 1.96
C LEU A 119 3.17 9.16 2.10
N LEU A 120 2.73 9.91 1.09
CA LEU A 120 1.39 10.49 1.04
C LEU A 120 0.34 9.38 1.10
N ALA A 121 0.46 8.34 0.28
CA ALA A 121 -0.47 7.22 0.29
C ALA A 121 -0.54 6.51 1.65
N ALA A 122 0.63 6.21 2.26
CA ALA A 122 0.69 5.59 3.58
C ALA A 122 0.07 6.48 4.67
N THR A 123 0.25 7.80 4.58
CA THR A 123 -0.36 8.78 5.50
C THR A 123 -1.88 8.74 5.40
N LEU A 124 -2.43 8.78 4.19
CA LEU A 124 -3.88 8.80 3.98
C LEU A 124 -4.55 7.48 4.41
N ILE A 125 -3.89 6.35 4.16
CA ILE A 125 -4.33 5.03 4.66
C ILE A 125 -4.26 4.97 6.19
N LEU A 126 -3.21 5.52 6.80
CA LEU A 126 -3.10 5.58 8.27
C LEU A 126 -4.22 6.43 8.88
N ILE A 127 -4.53 7.59 8.30
CA ILE A 127 -5.65 8.44 8.73
C ILE A 127 -6.98 7.66 8.66
N PHE A 128 -7.20 6.88 7.59
CA PHE A 128 -8.36 6.00 7.50
C PHE A 128 -8.44 5.02 8.68
N PHE A 129 -7.35 4.31 8.99
CA PHE A 129 -7.33 3.35 10.10
C PHE A 129 -7.51 4.02 11.47
N ILE A 130 -6.94 5.20 11.67
CA ILE A 130 -7.16 5.99 12.89
C ILE A 130 -8.65 6.33 13.02
N ALA A 131 -9.25 6.90 11.98
CA ALA A 131 -10.66 7.26 11.98
C ALA A 131 -11.57 6.03 12.19
N LEU A 132 -11.26 4.91 11.54
CA LEU A 132 -11.99 3.66 11.68
C LEU A 132 -11.89 3.08 13.09
N SER A 133 -10.72 3.17 13.72
CA SER A 133 -10.53 2.68 15.10
C SER A 133 -11.30 3.48 16.14
N GLY A 134 -11.63 4.75 15.84
CA GLY A 134 -12.42 5.62 16.70
C GLY A 134 -13.93 5.53 16.49
N GLN A 135 -14.42 4.70 15.55
CA GLN A 135 -15.86 4.53 15.34
C GLN A 135 -16.45 3.48 16.28
N GLU A 136 -17.59 3.81 16.89
CA GLU A 136 -18.41 2.86 17.64
C GLU A 136 -19.33 2.09 16.69
N LEU A 137 -18.76 1.13 15.97
CA LEU A 137 -19.52 0.25 15.09
C LEU A 137 -20.05 -0.95 15.89
N ASN A 138 -21.28 -1.37 15.58
CA ASN A 138 -21.91 -2.60 16.10
C ASN A 138 -21.30 -3.87 15.48
N TRP A 139 -19.98 -3.92 15.40
CA TRP A 139 -19.22 -5.05 14.89
C TRP A 139 -18.89 -6.03 16.02
N GLY A 140 -18.85 -7.32 15.67
CA GLY A 140 -18.40 -8.37 16.58
C GLY A 140 -16.99 -8.10 17.15
N PRO A 141 -16.65 -8.70 18.30
CA PRO A 141 -15.38 -8.46 19.00
C PRO A 141 -14.16 -8.77 18.12
N ARG A 142 -14.28 -9.74 17.21
CA ARG A 142 -13.24 -10.09 16.24
C ARG A 142 -12.90 -8.94 15.30
N LEU A 143 -13.90 -8.30 14.70
CA LEU A 143 -13.71 -7.16 13.80
C LEU A 143 -13.13 -5.96 14.54
N LYS A 144 -13.60 -5.66 15.76
CA LYS A 144 -13.04 -4.60 16.61
C LYS A 144 -11.54 -4.83 16.89
N LYS A 145 -11.16 -6.06 17.19
CA LYS A 145 -9.74 -6.44 17.33
C LYS A 145 -9.00 -6.29 16.01
N ALA A 146 -9.61 -6.72 14.90
CA ALA A 146 -9.01 -6.65 13.57
C ALA A 146 -8.71 -5.21 13.12
N VAL A 147 -9.57 -4.24 13.44
CA VAL A 147 -9.31 -2.80 13.19
C VAL A 147 -8.06 -2.32 13.93
N LYS A 148 -7.90 -2.69 15.21
CA LYS A 148 -6.72 -2.30 16.01
C LYS A 148 -5.43 -2.90 15.44
N PHE A 149 -5.47 -4.16 15.02
CA PHE A 149 -4.34 -4.81 14.34
C PHE A 149 -4.06 -4.17 12.97
N GLY A 150 -5.11 -3.82 12.22
CA GLY A 150 -5.01 -3.07 10.96
C GLY A 150 -4.33 -1.72 11.15
N LEU A 151 -4.68 -0.97 12.20
CA LEU A 151 -4.01 0.27 12.57
C LEU A 151 -2.52 0.04 12.90
N GLY A 152 -2.19 -0.97 13.70
CA GLY A 152 -0.79 -1.33 13.95
C GLY A 152 -0.02 -1.66 12.67
N GLY A 153 -0.65 -2.41 11.76
CA GLY A 153 -0.08 -2.71 10.45
C GLY A 153 0.09 -1.48 9.55
N ALA A 154 -0.84 -0.51 9.62
CA ALA A 154 -0.76 0.76 8.91
C ALA A 154 0.37 1.64 9.44
N ILE A 155 0.55 1.73 10.76
CA ILE A 155 1.68 2.41 11.40
C ILE A 155 3.00 1.78 10.94
N ALA A 156 3.11 0.45 10.96
CA ALA A 156 4.29 -0.25 10.45
C ALA A 156 4.53 0.05 8.96
N SER A 157 3.48 0.07 8.13
CA SER A 157 3.57 0.35 6.70
C SER A 157 4.03 1.78 6.36
N PHE A 158 3.86 2.72 7.29
CA PHE A 158 4.24 4.12 7.14
C PHE A 158 5.73 4.36 7.35
N ILE A 159 6.42 3.51 8.13
CA ILE A 159 7.83 3.68 8.47
C ILE A 159 8.75 3.61 7.23
N PRO A 160 8.65 2.60 6.34
CA PRO A 160 9.52 2.52 5.17
C PRO A 160 9.47 3.75 4.23
N PRO A 161 8.29 4.24 3.77
CA PRO A 161 8.25 5.40 2.91
C PRO A 161 8.67 6.69 3.63
N LEU A 162 8.47 6.80 4.95
CA LEU A 162 9.01 7.91 5.73
C LEU A 162 10.54 7.92 5.71
N ALA A 163 11.17 6.77 5.94
CA ALA A 163 12.62 6.63 5.89
C ALA A 163 13.18 6.96 4.50
N VAL A 164 12.51 6.52 3.43
CA VAL A 164 12.89 6.85 2.04
C VAL A 164 12.79 8.35 1.77
N ALA A 165 11.70 8.99 2.18
CA ALA A 165 11.53 10.43 1.99
C ALA A 165 12.57 11.25 2.78
N ILE A 166 12.86 10.87 4.03
CA ILE A 166 13.91 11.52 4.84
C ILE A 166 15.28 11.35 4.17
N ASN A 167 15.62 10.13 3.72
CA ASN A 167 16.89 9.91 3.04
C ASN A 167 17.00 10.74 1.76
N PHE A 168 15.94 10.80 0.96
CA PHE A 168 15.93 11.60 -0.26
C PHE A 168 16.13 13.10 0.02
N LEU A 169 15.54 13.63 1.09
CA LEU A 169 15.76 15.02 1.51
C LEU A 169 17.22 15.31 1.91
N LEU A 170 17.91 14.31 2.48
CA LEU A 170 19.30 14.45 2.94
C LEU A 170 20.32 14.23 1.81
N THR A 171 20.11 13.24 0.96
CA THR A 171 21.11 12.77 -0.02
C THR A 171 20.82 13.21 -1.46
N ARG A 172 19.57 13.60 -1.76
CA ARG A 172 19.06 13.79 -3.13
C ARG A 172 19.13 12.56 -4.02
N GLU A 173 19.41 11.39 -3.46
CA GLU A 173 19.44 10.11 -4.17
C GLU A 173 18.15 9.33 -3.92
N GLU A 174 17.54 8.85 -5.00
CA GLU A 174 16.42 7.92 -4.92
C GLU A 174 16.96 6.52 -4.59
N GLN A 175 16.74 6.08 -3.34
CA GLN A 175 17.12 4.76 -2.88
C GLN A 175 15.92 4.04 -2.29
N TRP A 176 15.76 2.76 -2.66
CA TRP A 176 14.76 1.89 -2.06
C TRP A 176 15.05 1.66 -0.58
N PHE A 177 14.01 1.44 0.23
CA PHE A 177 14.18 1.21 1.67
C PHE A 177 15.17 0.09 2.01
N SER A 178 15.23 -0.96 1.20
CA SER A 178 16.21 -2.05 1.35
C SER A 178 17.66 -1.63 1.12
N ALA A 179 17.90 -0.58 0.33
CA ALA A 179 19.23 -0.02 0.09
C ALA A 179 19.68 0.94 1.21
N LEU A 180 18.73 1.56 1.91
CA LEU A 180 18.98 2.45 3.06
C LEU A 180 19.43 1.72 4.32
N ILE A 181 19.24 0.40 4.35
CA ILE A 181 19.55 -0.43 5.49
C ILE A 181 20.94 -1.07 5.27
N PRO A 182 21.97 -0.68 6.05
CA PRO A 182 23.25 -1.36 6.05
C PRO A 182 23.08 -2.86 6.29
N LYS A 183 23.87 -3.69 5.59
CA LYS A 183 23.85 -5.16 5.70
C LYS A 183 23.96 -5.59 7.18
N GLY A 184 23.02 -6.41 7.67
CA GLY A 184 23.04 -6.95 9.05
C GLY A 184 21.74 -6.75 9.84
N PHE A 185 21.87 -6.38 11.13
CA PHE A 185 20.78 -6.28 12.12
C PHE A 185 19.61 -5.38 11.68
N LEU A 186 19.88 -4.31 10.94
CA LEU A 186 18.86 -3.40 10.44
C LEU A 186 17.98 -4.06 9.36
N LEU A 187 18.50 -5.03 8.60
CA LEU A 187 17.76 -5.76 7.57
C LEU A 187 16.69 -6.66 8.23
N VAL A 188 17.03 -7.23 9.39
CA VAL A 188 16.09 -7.95 10.26
C VAL A 188 14.99 -7.01 10.76
N GLY A 189 15.36 -5.79 11.20
CA GLY A 189 14.39 -4.75 11.61
C GLY A 189 13.42 -4.37 10.49
N GLY A 190 13.93 -4.16 9.25
CA GLY A 190 13.11 -3.88 8.08
C GLY A 190 12.14 -5.02 7.72
N MET A 191 12.60 -6.27 7.80
CA MET A 191 11.75 -7.45 7.61
C MET A 191 10.65 -7.55 8.67
N ILE A 192 10.96 -7.29 9.94
CA ILE A 192 9.97 -7.28 11.03
C ILE A 192 8.87 -6.25 10.73
N ILE A 193 9.23 -5.05 10.29
CA ILE A 193 8.26 -4.00 9.93
C ILE A 193 7.33 -4.49 8.79
N ILE A 194 7.90 -5.12 7.75
CA ILE A 194 7.12 -5.66 6.63
C ILE A 194 6.17 -6.78 7.11
N VAL A 195 6.63 -7.67 7.99
CA VAL A 195 5.82 -8.75 8.55
C VAL A 195 4.69 -8.21 9.43
N ILE A 196 4.97 -7.25 10.31
CA ILE A 196 3.93 -6.61 11.16
C ILE A 196 2.90 -5.91 10.29
N SER A 197 3.34 -5.20 9.25
CA SER A 197 2.45 -4.54 8.28
C SER A 197 1.54 -5.56 7.59
N PHE A 198 2.11 -6.64 7.07
CA PHE A 198 1.38 -7.72 6.41
C PHE A 198 0.37 -8.40 7.33
N LEU A 199 0.78 -8.81 8.53
CA LEU A 199 -0.09 -9.50 9.49
C LEU A 199 -1.21 -8.59 10.00
N GLY A 200 -0.91 -7.32 10.29
CA GLY A 200 -1.89 -6.36 10.79
C GLY A 200 -2.98 -6.06 9.77
N GLN A 201 -2.59 -5.61 8.58
CA GLN A 201 -3.54 -5.30 7.50
C GLN A 201 -4.21 -6.57 6.95
N GLY A 202 -3.47 -7.69 6.87
CA GLY A 202 -4.00 -8.97 6.43
C GLY A 202 -5.07 -9.52 7.37
N PHE A 203 -4.87 -9.44 8.69
CA PHE A 203 -5.88 -9.86 9.66
C PHE A 203 -7.15 -9.00 9.60
N PHE A 204 -7.00 -7.70 9.34
CA PHE A 204 -8.13 -6.80 9.08
C PHE A 204 -8.94 -7.21 7.85
N LEU A 205 -8.28 -7.34 6.69
CA LEU A 205 -8.91 -7.72 5.43
C LEU A 205 -9.56 -9.11 5.50
N PHE A 206 -8.87 -10.07 6.12
CA PHE A 206 -9.39 -11.42 6.32
C PHE A 206 -10.63 -11.44 7.21
N SER A 207 -10.64 -10.65 8.29
CA SER A 207 -11.80 -10.55 9.17
C SER A 207 -13.00 -9.89 8.49
N LEU A 208 -12.77 -8.87 7.64
CA LEU A 208 -13.82 -8.29 6.80
C LEU A 208 -14.36 -9.27 5.76
N ALA A 209 -13.49 -10.10 5.17
CA ALA A 209 -13.89 -11.10 4.19
C ALA A 209 -14.74 -12.24 4.78
N GLN A 210 -14.73 -12.42 6.10
CA GLN A 210 -15.52 -13.44 6.81
C GLN A 210 -16.75 -12.87 7.52
N ALA A 211 -16.87 -11.56 7.59
CA ALA A 211 -17.94 -10.88 8.32
C ALA A 211 -19.25 -10.89 7.51
N GLU A 212 -20.34 -11.34 8.15
CA GLU A 212 -21.68 -11.37 7.57
C GLU A 212 -22.24 -9.94 7.38
N GLU A 213 -21.73 -8.97 8.13
CA GLU A 213 -22.12 -7.55 8.07
C GLU A 213 -21.77 -6.86 6.71
N PHE A 214 -21.04 -7.56 5.84
CA PHE A 214 -20.54 -7.08 4.55
C PHE A 214 -21.01 -7.91 3.34
N ASP A 215 -22.00 -8.80 3.53
CA ASP A 215 -22.75 -9.42 2.44
C ASP A 215 -23.67 -8.44 1.70
#